data_AF-D6XBW5-F1
#
_entry.id   AF-D6XBW5-F1
#
_cell.length_a   1.000
_cell.length_b   1.000
_cell.length_c   1.000
_cell.angle_alpha   90.00
_cell.angle_beta   90.00
_cell.angle_gamma   90.00
#
_symmetry.space_group_name_H-M   'P 1'
#
loop_
_entity.id
_entity.type
_entity.pdbx_description
1 polymer ?
#
loop_
_entity_poly.entity_id
_entity_poly.type
_entity_poly.pdbx_seq_one_letter_code
_entity_poly.pdbx_strand_id
1 'polypeptide(L)' 'RAAAAEAFATWTGPVARALTDMGVPEERASALATLMVSALEGAILMARAERDVRPLTTVAHELGPLLDAAVRRED' A
#
# COMPACT_ATOMS: atom_id res chain seq x y z
N ARG A 1 7.63 -21.53 2.91
CA ARG A 1 8.19 -20.23 2.43
C ARG A 1 7.53 -19.78 1.13
N ALA A 2 7.42 -20.64 0.11
CA ALA A 2 6.74 -20.32 -1.15
C ALA A 2 5.29 -19.81 -0.96
N ALA A 3 4.48 -20.50 -0.16
CA ALA A 3 3.07 -20.12 0.05
C ALA A 3 2.86 -18.72 0.67
N ALA A 4 3.72 -18.29 1.59
CA ALA A 4 3.63 -16.94 2.18
C ALA A 4 4.04 -15.87 1.16
N ALA A 5 5.11 -16.12 0.40
CA ALA A 5 5.54 -15.21 -0.67
C ALA A 5 4.50 -15.10 -1.79
N GLU A 6 3.84 -16.20 -2.16
CA GLU A 6 2.73 -16.20 -3.12
C GLU A 6 1.50 -15.45 -2.62
N ALA A 7 1.15 -15.60 -1.33
CA ALA A 7 0.03 -14.85 -0.74
C ALA A 7 0.28 -13.34 -0.79
N PHE A 8 1.49 -12.89 -0.42
CA PHE A 8 1.86 -11.48 -0.53
C PHE A 8 1.89 -11.00 -1.98
N ALA A 9 2.42 -11.80 -2.91
CA ALA A 9 2.41 -11.47 -4.34
C ALA A 9 0.98 -11.37 -4.92
N THR A 10 0.05 -12.18 -4.42
CA THR A 10 -1.36 -12.16 -4.80
C THR A 10 -2.03 -10.84 -4.41
N TRP A 11 -1.59 -10.20 -3.32
CA TRP A 11 -2.14 -8.92 -2.85
C TRP A 11 -1.39 -7.71 -3.41
N THR A 12 -0.07 -7.76 -3.49
CA THR A 12 0.73 -6.63 -3.98
C THR A 12 0.61 -6.46 -5.49
N GLY A 13 0.42 -7.53 -6.26
CA GLY A 13 0.28 -7.46 -7.72
C GLY A 13 -0.90 -6.59 -8.20
N PRO A 14 -2.13 -6.82 -7.73
CA PRO A 14 -3.27 -5.95 -8.04
C PRO A 14 -3.08 -4.50 -7.61
N VAL A 15 -2.49 -4.26 -6.44
CA VAL A 15 -2.24 -2.90 -5.93
C VAL A 15 -1.18 -2.19 -6.80
N ALA A 16 -0.11 -2.89 -7.18
CA ALA A 16 0.91 -2.34 -8.06
C ALA A 16 0.32 -1.95 -9.42
N ARG A 17 -0.53 -2.80 -10.01
CA ARG A 17 -1.24 -2.46 -11.25
C ARG A 17 -2.11 -1.22 -11.10
N ALA A 18 -2.90 -1.14 -10.02
CA ALA A 18 -3.73 0.03 -9.76
C ALA A 18 -2.90 1.32 -9.61
N LEU A 19 -1.74 1.25 -8.94
CA LEU A 19 -0.82 2.38 -8.83
C LEU A 19 -0.29 2.82 -10.20
N THR A 20 0.08 1.87 -11.06
CA THR A 20 0.51 2.16 -12.43
C THR A 20 -0.61 2.78 -13.27
N ASP A 21 -1.85 2.29 -13.15
CA ASP A 21 -3.03 2.87 -13.81
C ASP A 21 -3.31 4.31 -13.35
N MET A 22 -2.91 4.66 -12.12
CA MET A 22 -2.97 6.02 -11.56
C MET A 22 -1.75 6.89 -11.92
N GLY A 23 -0.83 6.41 -12.78
CA GLY A 23 0.30 7.19 -13.29
C GLY A 23 1.59 7.09 -12.47
N VAL A 24 1.66 6.18 -11.50
CA VAL A 24 2.91 5.87 -10.80
C VAL A 24 3.84 5.05 -11.72
N PRO A 25 5.14 5.38 -11.81
CA PRO A 25 6.11 4.57 -12.56
C PRO A 25 6.12 3.10 -12.10
N GLU A 26 6.18 2.16 -13.04
CA GLU A 26 6.17 0.71 -12.77
C GLU A 26 7.29 0.30 -11.81
N GLU A 27 8.47 0.93 -11.93
CA GLU A 27 9.63 0.69 -11.07
C GLU A 27 9.35 1.03 -9.61
N ARG A 28 8.45 1.98 -9.36
CA ARG A 28 8.03 2.40 -8.01
C ARG A 28 6.76 1.70 -7.55
N ALA A 29 5.88 1.32 -8.46
CA ALA A 29 4.56 0.77 -8.15
C ALA A 29 4.64 -0.51 -7.29
N SER A 30 5.56 -1.43 -7.61
CA SER A 30 5.75 -2.67 -6.84
C SER A 30 6.22 -2.40 -5.39
N ALA A 31 7.18 -1.49 -5.23
CA ALA A 31 7.68 -1.10 -3.91
C ALA A 31 6.60 -0.39 -3.07
N LEU A 32 5.84 0.51 -3.70
CA LEU A 32 4.75 1.23 -3.04
C LEU A 32 3.58 0.31 -2.67
N ALA A 33 3.22 -0.66 -3.52
CA ALA A 33 2.23 -1.68 -3.19
C ALA A 33 2.63 -2.50 -1.95
N THR A 34 3.90 -2.88 -1.85
CA THR A 34 4.44 -3.59 -0.68
C THR A 34 4.36 -2.73 0.58
N LEU A 35 4.72 -1.44 0.48
CA LEU A 35 4.61 -0.49 1.59
C LEU A 35 3.16 -0.33 2.05
N MET A 36 2.22 -0.15 1.13
CA MET A 36 0.79 0.01 1.43
C MET A 36 0.23 -1.21 2.17
N VAL A 37 0.49 -2.42 1.65
CA VAL A 37 0.01 -3.67 2.28
C VAL A 37 0.61 -3.83 3.68
N SER A 38 1.92 -3.64 3.82
CA SER A 38 2.60 -3.77 5.12
C SER A 38 2.09 -2.77 6.15
N ALA A 39 1.87 -1.52 5.75
CA ALA A 39 1.34 -0.46 6.62
C ALA A 39 -0.10 -0.76 7.07
N LEU A 40 -0.95 -1.21 6.14
CA LEU A 40 -2.34 -1.58 6.45
C LEU A 40 -2.42 -2.79 7.36
N GLU A 41 -1.58 -3.83 7.18
CA GLU A 41 -1.54 -4.98 8.07
C GLU A 41 -1.17 -4.58 9.51
N GLY A 42 -0.16 -3.72 9.68
CA GLY A 42 0.20 -3.17 10.98
C GLY A 42 -0.93 -2.35 11.59
N ALA A 43 -1.61 -1.52 10.80
CA ALA A 43 -2.75 -0.74 11.26
C ALA A 43 -3.96 -1.61 11.65
N ILE A 44 -4.24 -2.70 10.91
CA ILE A 44 -5.29 -3.67 11.26
C ILE A 44 -4.96 -4.34 12.58
N LEU A 45 -3.69 -4.72 12.81
CA LEU A 45 -3.24 -5.31 14.07
C LEU A 45 -3.45 -4.34 15.25
N MET A 46 -2.99 -3.09 15.12
CA MET A 46 -3.17 -2.06 16.13
C MET A 46 -4.64 -1.76 16.39
N ALA A 47 -5.44 -1.63 15.33
CA ALA A 47 -6.86 -1.35 15.44
C ALA A 47 -7.62 -2.44 16.21
N ARG A 48 -7.25 -3.72 16.00
CA ARG A 48 -7.82 -4.84 16.75
C ARG A 48 -7.39 -4.85 18.21
N ALA A 49 -6.13 -4.54 18.49
CA ALA A 49 -5.59 -4.48 19.85
C ALA A 49 -6.23 -3.35 20.66
N GLU A 50 -6.40 -2.17 20.05
CA GLU A 50 -6.98 -0.98 20.67
C GLU A 50 -8.52 -0.96 20.62
N ARG A 51 -9.15 -1.82 19.80
CA ARG A 51 -10.58 -1.77 19.43
C ARG A 51 -11.00 -0.40 18.90
N ASP A 52 -10.12 0.21 18.11
CA ASP A 52 -10.28 1.54 17.53
C ASP A 52 -9.80 1.52 16.08
N VAL A 53 -10.56 2.10 15.17
CA VAL A 53 -10.20 2.17 13.74
C VAL A 53 -9.22 3.30 13.42
N ARG A 54 -8.91 4.18 14.38
CA ARG A 54 -8.00 5.31 14.23
C ARG A 54 -6.68 4.95 13.52
N PRO A 55 -5.96 3.85 13.83
CA PRO A 55 -4.72 3.51 13.11
C PRO A 55 -4.90 3.33 11.60
N LEU A 56 -6.05 2.81 11.14
CA LEU A 56 -6.36 2.67 9.72
C LEU A 56 -6.51 4.04 9.06
N THR A 57 -7.23 4.95 9.72
CA THR A 57 -7.42 6.32 9.20
C THR A 57 -6.11 7.10 9.15
N THR A 58 -5.23 6.91 10.14
CA THR A 58 -3.88 7.50 10.15
C THR A 58 -3.05 7.01 8.97
N VAL A 59 -2.99 5.69 8.74
CA VAL A 59 -2.24 5.13 7.62
C VAL A 59 -2.79 5.61 6.28
N ALA A 60 -4.11 5.65 6.10
CA ALA A 60 -4.72 6.18 4.87
C ALA A 60 -4.38 7.66 4.64
N HIS A 61 -4.41 8.47 5.69
CA HIS A 61 -4.08 9.90 5.62
C HIS A 61 -2.62 10.14 5.20
N GLU A 62 -1.67 9.40 5.77
CA GLU A 62 -0.25 9.57 5.46
C GLU A 62 0.15 8.96 4.11
N LEU A 63 -0.48 7.86 3.71
CA LEU A 63 -0.20 7.23 2.41
C LEU A 63 -0.67 8.09 1.24
N GLY A 64 -1.80 8.80 1.36
CA GLY A 64 -2.36 9.59 0.26
C GLY A 64 -1.34 10.55 -0.38
N PRO A 65 -0.80 11.54 0.37
CA PRO A 65 0.19 12.48 -0.16
C PRO A 65 1.47 11.81 -0.66
N LEU A 66 1.90 10.72 -0.01
CA LEU A 66 3.08 9.96 -0.42
C LEU A 66 2.89 9.32 -1.80
N LEU A 67 1.71 8.74 -2.04
CA LEU A 67 1.37 8.12 -3.32
C LEU A 67 1.11 9.16 -4.41
N ASP A 68 0.45 10.27 -4.09
CA ASP A 68 0.24 11.39 -5.02
C ASP A 68 1.56 11.99 -5.50
N ALA A 69 2.55 12.11 -4.60
CA ALA A 69 3.89 12.54 -4.95
C ALA A 69 4.67 11.54 -5.82
N ALA A 70 4.17 10.32 -5.96
CA ALA A 70 4.77 9.29 -6.81
C ALA A 70 4.20 9.26 -8.24
N VAL A 71 3.09 9.95 -8.49
CA VAL A 71 2.51 10.09 -9.84
C VAL A 71 3.42 10.96 -10.70
N ARG A 72 3.72 10.52 -11.94
CA ARG A 72 4.46 11.37 -12.88
C ARG A 72 3.61 12.60 -13.19
N ARG A 73 4.15 13.79 -12.93
CA ARG A 73 3.57 15.02 -13.46
C ARG A 73 4.04 15.13 -14.91
N GLU A 74 3.10 15.12 -15.86
CA GLU A 74 3.41 15.52 -17.23
C GLU A 74 3.80 17.00 -17.20
N ASP A 75 4.97 17.33 -17.76
CA ASP A 75 5.42 18.71 -18.00
C ASP A 75 4.57 19.39 -19.09
#